data_AF-K2GX99-F1
#
_entry.id   AF-K2GX99-F1
#
_cell.length_a   1.000
_cell.length_b   1.000
_cell.length_c   1.000
_cell.angle_alpha   90.00
_cell.angle_beta   90.00
_cell.angle_gamma   90.00
#
_symmetry.space_group_name_H-M   'P 1'
#
loop_
_entity.id
_entity.type
_entity.pdbx_description
1 polymer ?
#
loop_
_entity_poly.entity_id
_entity_poly.type
_entity_poly.pdbx_seq_one_letter_code
_entity_poly.pdbx_strand_id
1 'polypeptide(L)'
;MTIEEIEKELYYNKSYHEITNESFKMICPNEISYKNFAIKYYCKNQFKYNIKIGKICQLNEEKYYNKLMEYSLQKMMPYPYHLIDIGFFNSINHSDKLNPPKYYAQLIKKLLNEGLPFDRLPAFTARDVFRFLGVSRNQFTEIANRYKSEKRKVCFILV
;
A
#
# COMPACT_ATOMS: atom_id res chain seq x y z
N MET A 1 -10.19 23.40 -11.64
CA MET A 1 -8.92 22.73 -11.32
C MET A 1 -9.12 21.21 -11.42
N THR A 2 -8.22 20.47 -12.07
CA THR A 2 -8.26 19.00 -12.13
C THR A 2 -7.48 18.38 -10.96
N ILE A 3 -7.69 17.09 -10.68
CA ILE A 3 -6.94 16.33 -9.68
C ILE A 3 -5.42 16.44 -9.93
N GLU A 4 -5.01 16.49 -11.19
CA GLU A 4 -3.61 16.57 -11.63
C GLU A 4 -2.91 17.85 -11.17
N GLU A 5 -3.63 18.96 -11.12
CA GLU A 5 -3.07 20.23 -10.64
C GLU A 5 -2.76 20.16 -9.14
N ILE A 6 -3.59 19.48 -8.35
CA ILE A 6 -3.32 19.25 -6.92
C ILE A 6 -2.11 18.33 -6.74
N GLU A 7 -2.03 17.26 -7.53
CA GLU A 7 -0.89 16.36 -7.51
C GLU A 7 0.41 17.09 -7.88
N LYS A 8 0.35 18.05 -8.82
CA LYS A 8 1.48 18.93 -9.16
C LYS A 8 1.89 19.81 -7.98
N GLU A 9 0.94 20.40 -7.25
CA GLU A 9 1.28 21.20 -6.05
C GLU A 9 1.91 20.34 -4.94
N LEU A 10 1.40 19.12 -4.75
CA LEU A 10 1.96 18.15 -3.82
C LEU A 10 3.34 17.64 -4.23
N TYR A 11 3.60 17.50 -5.53
CA TYR A 11 4.92 17.17 -6.06
C TYR A 11 5.97 18.19 -5.61
N TYR A 12 5.62 19.48 -5.62
CA TYR A 12 6.46 20.55 -5.10
C TYR A 12 6.42 20.71 -3.57
N ASN A 13 5.69 19.85 -2.86
CA ASN A 13 5.51 19.87 -1.41
C ASN A 13 4.94 21.19 -0.88
N LYS A 14 3.99 21.79 -1.60
CA LYS A 14 3.26 22.95 -1.08
C LYS A 14 2.33 22.52 0.06
N SER A 15 2.29 23.33 1.10
CA SER A 15 1.35 23.21 2.20
C SER A 15 -0.05 23.68 1.79
N TYR A 16 -1.05 23.33 2.59
CA TYR A 16 -2.44 23.72 2.33
C TYR A 16 -2.61 25.24 2.19
N HIS A 17 -1.92 26.03 3.01
CA HIS A 17 -2.05 27.49 3.03
C HIS A 17 -1.31 28.20 1.89
N GLU A 18 -0.33 27.55 1.25
CA GLU A 18 0.39 28.11 0.11
C GLU A 18 -0.42 28.02 -1.19
N ILE A 19 -1.53 27.27 -1.19
CA ILE A 19 -2.38 27.07 -2.36
C ILE A 19 -3.50 28.14 -2.34
N THR A 20 -3.35 29.14 -3.22
CA THR A 20 -4.28 30.28 -3.30
C THR A 20 -5.49 30.06 -4.22
N ASN A 21 -5.55 28.93 -4.90
CA ASN A 21 -6.57 28.69 -5.92
C ASN A 21 -7.92 28.30 -5.29
N GLU A 22 -8.98 29.05 -5.59
CA GLU A 22 -10.33 28.82 -5.07
C GLU A 22 -10.91 27.45 -5.48
N SER A 23 -10.59 26.95 -6.68
CA SER A 23 -11.04 25.61 -7.12
C SER A 23 -10.44 24.48 -6.29
N PHE A 24 -9.27 24.68 -5.70
CA PHE A 24 -8.64 23.70 -4.81
C PHE A 24 -9.48 23.48 -3.55
N LYS A 25 -10.03 24.56 -2.99
CA LYS A 25 -10.91 24.50 -1.80
C LYS A 25 -12.21 23.73 -2.07
N MET A 26 -12.65 23.58 -3.32
CA MET A 26 -13.79 22.71 -3.64
C MET A 26 -13.43 21.22 -3.52
N ILE A 27 -12.20 20.83 -3.87
CA ILE A 27 -11.75 19.42 -3.85
C ILE A 27 -11.21 19.04 -2.47
N CYS A 28 -10.45 19.95 -1.85
CA CYS A 28 -9.90 19.82 -0.51
C CYS A 28 -10.39 21.01 0.32
N PRO A 29 -11.60 20.96 0.92
CA PRO A 29 -12.20 22.08 1.64
C PRO A 29 -11.50 22.45 2.95
N ASN A 30 -10.67 21.55 3.48
CA ASN A 30 -9.94 21.78 4.72
C ASN A 30 -8.59 21.04 4.73
N GLU A 31 -7.73 21.41 5.67
CA GLU A 31 -6.42 20.78 5.87
C GLU A 31 -6.49 19.26 6.07
N ILE A 32 -7.55 18.76 6.71
CA ILE A 32 -7.72 17.33 6.96
C ILE A 32 -7.94 16.59 5.64
N SER A 33 -8.80 17.10 4.77
CA SER A 33 -9.05 16.55 3.44
C SER A 33 -7.79 16.59 2.57
N TYR A 34 -7.04 17.69 2.63
CA TYR A 34 -5.77 17.82 1.94
C TYR A 34 -4.72 16.84 2.46
N LYS A 35 -4.56 16.72 3.78
CA LYS A 35 -3.66 15.74 4.41
C LYS A 35 -3.99 14.32 3.96
N ASN A 36 -5.28 13.94 3.99
CA ASN A 36 -5.71 12.61 3.57
C ASN A 36 -5.45 12.36 2.08
N PHE A 37 -5.63 13.39 1.25
CA PHE A 37 -5.30 13.34 -0.18
C PHE A 37 -3.78 13.21 -0.40
N ALA A 38 -2.98 14.01 0.31
CA ALA A 38 -1.52 13.99 0.28
C ALA A 38 -0.95 12.63 0.67
N ILE A 39 -1.42 12.04 1.78
CA ILE A 39 -1.01 10.70 2.21
C ILE A 39 -1.29 9.68 1.09
N LYS A 40 -2.49 9.69 0.51
CA LYS A 40 -2.83 8.77 -0.60
C LYS A 40 -1.93 8.99 -1.81
N TYR A 41 -1.71 10.25 -2.20
CA TYR A 41 -0.86 10.60 -3.33
C TYR A 41 0.59 10.13 -3.13
N TYR A 42 1.20 10.47 -2.00
CA TYR A 42 2.58 10.10 -1.73
C TYR A 42 2.76 8.59 -1.56
N CYS A 43 1.81 7.88 -0.93
CA CYS A 43 1.86 6.42 -0.80
C CYS A 43 1.68 5.72 -2.15
N LYS A 44 0.73 6.18 -2.98
CA LYS A 44 0.49 5.66 -4.34
C LYS A 44 1.74 5.76 -5.20
N ASN A 45 2.49 6.84 -5.07
CA ASN A 45 3.74 7.05 -5.81
C ASN A 45 4.99 6.55 -5.07
N GLN A 46 4.82 5.94 -3.89
CA GLN A 46 5.89 5.40 -3.05
C GLN A 46 7.04 6.39 -2.80
N PHE A 47 6.71 7.64 -2.47
CA PHE A 47 7.72 8.67 -2.24
C PHE A 47 8.57 8.37 -1.01
N LYS A 48 9.85 8.73 -1.09
CA LYS A 48 10.74 8.71 0.08
C LYS A 48 10.31 9.79 1.05
N TYR A 49 10.29 9.47 2.35
CA TYR A 49 10.02 10.44 3.39
C TYR A 49 11.00 11.60 3.32
N ASN A 50 10.47 12.81 3.54
CA ASN A 50 11.25 13.99 3.85
C ASN A 50 10.47 14.84 4.86
N ILE A 51 11.15 15.82 5.47
CA ILE A 51 10.56 16.65 6.53
C ILE A 51 9.31 17.41 6.05
N LYS A 52 9.27 17.85 4.78
CA LYS A 52 8.11 18.56 4.23
C LYS A 52 6.90 17.64 4.09
N ILE A 53 7.10 16.43 3.55
CA ILE A 53 6.07 15.38 3.48
C ILE A 53 5.59 15.04 4.89
N GLY A 54 6.49 14.90 5.86
CA GLY A 54 6.13 14.65 7.26
C GLY A 54 5.25 15.73 7.86
N LYS A 55 5.54 17.01 7.58
CA LYS A 55 4.71 18.16 8.00
C LYS A 55 3.33 18.14 7.35
N ILE A 56 3.25 17.95 6.02
CA ILE A 56 1.98 17.92 5.28
C ILE A 56 1.10 16.74 5.75
N CYS A 57 1.71 15.56 5.89
CA CYS A 57 1.03 14.34 6.33
C CYS A 57 0.76 14.33 7.84
N GLN A 58 1.42 15.18 8.62
CA GLN A 58 1.45 15.15 10.09
C GLN A 58 1.87 13.76 10.63
N LEU A 59 2.88 13.15 9.99
CA LEU A 59 3.42 11.84 10.35
C LEU A 59 4.93 11.95 10.55
N ASN A 60 5.46 11.24 11.55
CA ASN A 60 6.89 10.96 11.60
C ASN A 60 7.27 9.91 10.54
N GLU A 61 8.57 9.74 10.31
CA GLU A 61 9.08 8.85 9.27
C GLU A 61 8.55 7.41 9.41
N GLU A 62 8.55 6.87 10.62
CA GLU A 62 8.06 5.53 10.94
C GLU A 62 6.57 5.34 10.58
N LYS A 63 5.70 6.24 11.06
CA LYS A 63 4.26 6.17 10.78
C LYS A 63 3.97 6.37 9.29
N TYR A 64 4.75 7.21 8.62
CA TYR A 64 4.63 7.42 7.18
C TYR A 64 4.89 6.12 6.41
N TYR A 65 6.01 5.43 6.67
CA TYR A 65 6.30 4.17 5.98
C TYR A 65 5.36 3.04 6.37
N ASN A 66 4.90 2.98 7.62
CA ASN A 66 3.81 2.07 7.99
C ASN A 66 2.56 2.30 7.13
N LYS A 67 2.16 3.56 6.95
CA LYS A 67 1.02 3.92 6.09
C LYS A 67 1.25 3.58 4.62
N LEU A 68 2.47 3.79 4.12
CA LEU A 68 2.86 3.42 2.75
C LEU A 68 2.73 1.91 2.52
N MET A 69 3.19 1.09 3.47
CA MET A 69 3.09 -0.36 3.36
C MET A 69 1.66 -0.87 3.47
N GLU A 70 0.86 -0.31 4.38
CA GLU A 70 -0.58 -0.58 4.48
C GLU A 70 -1.30 -0.27 3.16
N TYR A 71 -1.05 0.93 2.60
CA TYR A 71 -1.61 1.35 1.32
C TYR A 71 -1.18 0.42 0.18
N SER A 72 0.10 0.08 0.12
CA SER A 72 0.66 -0.80 -0.91
C SER A 72 0.01 -2.18 -0.88
N LEU A 73 -0.14 -2.78 0.31
CA LEU A 73 -0.85 -4.06 0.48
C LEU A 73 -2.32 -3.96 0.07
N GLN A 74 -3.01 -2.89 0.48
CA GLN A 74 -4.41 -2.67 0.14
C GLN A 74 -4.61 -2.57 -1.38
N LYS A 75 -3.67 -1.93 -2.08
CA LYS A 75 -3.69 -1.73 -3.53
C LYS A 75 -2.96 -2.82 -4.32
N MET A 76 -2.43 -3.85 -3.66
CA MET A 76 -1.67 -4.95 -4.26
C MET A 76 -0.47 -4.48 -5.09
N MET A 77 0.15 -3.39 -4.67
CA MET A 77 1.29 -2.78 -5.35
C MET A 77 2.55 -3.66 -5.21
N PRO A 78 3.54 -3.51 -6.11
CA PRO A 78 4.84 -4.12 -5.90
C PRO A 78 5.51 -3.53 -4.65
N TYR A 79 6.39 -4.32 -4.04
CA TYR A 79 7.19 -3.87 -2.91
C TYR A 79 8.06 -2.66 -3.29
N PRO A 80 8.17 -1.62 -2.43
CA PRO A 80 8.94 -0.41 -2.75
C PRO A 80 10.45 -0.63 -2.62
N TYR A 81 11.07 -1.29 -3.60
CA TYR A 81 12.49 -1.68 -3.55
C TYR A 81 13.45 -0.51 -3.43
N HIS A 82 13.15 0.65 -4.01
CA HIS A 82 13.99 1.86 -3.89
C HIS A 82 14.01 2.45 -2.47
N LEU A 83 13.10 2.01 -1.59
CA LEU A 83 13.08 2.41 -0.19
C LEU A 83 13.77 1.39 0.72
N ILE A 84 14.27 0.27 0.17
CA ILE A 84 14.81 -0.82 0.98
C ILE A 84 15.98 -0.36 1.85
N ASP A 85 16.81 0.55 1.36
CA ASP A 85 18.00 1.05 2.06
C ASP A 85 17.68 1.90 3.29
N ILE A 86 16.43 2.30 3.45
CA ILE A 86 16.00 3.13 4.57
C ILE A 86 15.97 2.27 5.82
N GLY A 87 16.61 2.75 6.89
CA GLY A 87 16.77 2.02 8.16
C GLY A 87 15.47 1.46 8.74
N PHE A 88 14.30 2.01 8.41
CA PHE A 88 13.01 1.43 8.74
C PHE A 88 12.77 0.04 8.09
N PHE A 89 13.07 -0.08 6.80
CA PHE A 89 13.05 -1.36 6.07
C PHE A 89 14.25 -2.26 6.42
N ASN A 90 15.34 -1.67 6.93
CA ASN A 90 16.63 -2.33 7.20
C ASN A 90 17.02 -2.52 8.68
N SER A 91 16.26 -2.07 9.67
CA SER A 91 16.58 -2.21 11.11
C SER A 91 16.50 -3.64 11.67
N ILE A 92 17.64 -4.21 12.05
CA ILE A 92 17.79 -5.59 12.54
C ILE A 92 16.98 -5.86 13.83
N ASN A 93 16.45 -4.82 14.49
CA ASN A 93 15.91 -4.87 15.85
C ASN A 93 14.38 -4.86 15.99
N HIS A 94 13.61 -4.92 14.89
CA HIS A 94 12.16 -5.05 14.94
C HIS A 94 11.70 -6.39 14.38
N SER A 95 11.04 -7.19 15.21
CA SER A 95 10.50 -8.52 14.90
C SER A 95 9.55 -8.58 13.68
N ASP A 96 8.99 -7.43 13.28
CA ASP A 96 7.89 -7.30 12.30
C ASP A 96 8.25 -6.58 10.99
N LYS A 97 9.48 -6.71 10.48
CA LYS A 97 9.74 -6.22 9.12
C LYS A 97 8.91 -6.95 8.06
N LEU A 98 8.23 -6.18 7.22
CA LEU A 98 7.82 -6.60 5.87
C LEU A 98 9.05 -6.55 4.95
N ASN A 99 9.85 -7.61 4.94
CA ASN A 99 10.77 -7.86 3.82
C ASN A 99 9.97 -8.33 2.59
N PRO A 100 10.55 -8.37 1.37
CA PRO A 100 9.78 -8.75 0.18
C PRO A 100 9.09 -10.12 0.31
N PRO A 101 9.73 -11.21 0.79
CA PRO A 101 9.03 -12.48 0.98
C PRO A 101 7.81 -12.38 1.92
N LYS A 102 7.95 -11.73 3.08
CA LYS A 102 6.84 -11.54 4.03
C LYS A 102 5.73 -10.67 3.46
N TYR A 103 6.09 -9.61 2.73
CA TYR A 103 5.14 -8.73 2.05
C TYR A 103 4.26 -9.51 1.08
N TYR A 104 4.86 -10.28 0.18
CA TYR A 104 4.11 -11.05 -0.81
C TYR A 104 3.32 -12.20 -0.18
N ALA A 105 3.82 -12.81 0.91
CA ALA A 105 3.06 -13.81 1.65
C ALA A 105 1.79 -13.22 2.27
N GLN A 106 1.86 -12.01 2.83
CA GLN A 106 0.68 -11.29 3.34
C GLN A 106 -0.30 -10.94 2.22
N LEU A 107 0.22 -10.57 1.04
CA LEU A 107 -0.60 -10.25 -0.12
C LEU A 107 -1.36 -11.48 -0.63
N ILE A 108 -0.72 -12.64 -0.70
CA ILE A 108 -1.39 -13.92 -1.03
C ILE A 108 -2.42 -14.29 0.03
N LYS A 109 -2.09 -14.16 1.32
CA LYS A 109 -3.04 -14.39 2.42
C LYS A 109 -4.26 -13.48 2.30
N LYS A 110 -4.07 -12.22 1.94
CA LYS A 110 -5.16 -11.26 1.67
C LYS A 110 -6.06 -11.73 0.54
N LEU A 111 -5.49 -12.13 -0.61
CA LEU A 111 -6.28 -12.66 -1.73
C LEU A 111 -7.11 -13.88 -1.33
N LEU A 112 -6.52 -14.83 -0.60
CA LEU A 112 -7.21 -16.02 -0.12
C LEU A 112 -8.37 -15.67 0.84
N ASN A 113 -8.10 -14.82 1.83
CA ASN A 113 -9.09 -14.40 2.82
C ASN A 113 -10.28 -13.66 2.20
N GLU A 114 -10.01 -12.80 1.22
CA GLU A 114 -11.02 -12.01 0.50
C GLU A 114 -11.65 -12.77 -0.66
N GLY A 115 -11.17 -13.98 -0.96
CA GLY A 115 -11.66 -14.80 -2.07
C GLY A 115 -11.39 -14.20 -3.46
N LEU A 116 -10.41 -13.29 -3.57
CA LEU A 116 -10.06 -12.61 -4.80
C LEU A 116 -9.19 -13.50 -5.71
N PRO A 117 -9.37 -13.43 -7.04
CA PRO A 117 -8.55 -14.21 -7.97
C PRO A 117 -7.13 -13.65 -8.06
N PHE A 118 -6.17 -14.51 -8.42
CA PHE A 118 -4.77 -14.13 -8.63
C PHE A 118 -4.59 -13.02 -9.69
N ASP A 119 -5.47 -12.98 -10.69
CA ASP A 119 -5.43 -12.00 -11.79
C ASP A 119 -5.73 -10.56 -11.33
N ARG A 120 -6.10 -10.35 -10.05
CA ARG A 120 -6.17 -9.01 -9.43
C ARG A 120 -4.80 -8.39 -9.20
N LEU A 121 -3.74 -9.19 -9.19
CA LEU A 121 -2.37 -8.70 -9.02
C LEU A 121 -1.89 -7.95 -10.26
N PRO A 122 -1.25 -6.78 -10.09
CA PRO A 122 -0.44 -6.18 -11.15
C PRO A 122 0.64 -7.16 -11.63
N ALA A 123 1.00 -7.09 -12.92
CA ALA A 123 1.94 -8.03 -13.53
C ALA A 123 3.30 -8.12 -12.81
N PHE A 124 3.86 -6.98 -12.38
CA PHE A 124 5.10 -6.96 -11.60
C PHE A 124 4.94 -7.60 -10.22
N THR A 125 3.84 -7.33 -9.52
CA THR A 125 3.50 -7.97 -8.25
C THR A 125 3.36 -9.49 -8.41
N ALA A 126 2.68 -9.96 -9.45
CA ALA A 126 2.51 -11.39 -9.73
C ALA A 126 3.84 -12.09 -10.03
N ARG A 127 4.73 -11.43 -10.79
CA ARG A 127 6.08 -11.93 -11.05
C ARG A 127 6.89 -12.07 -9.76
N ASP A 128 6.80 -11.09 -8.86
CA ASP A 128 7.51 -11.16 -7.59
C ASP A 128 6.92 -12.20 -6.64
N VAL A 129 5.60 -12.37 -6.62
CA VAL A 129 4.97 -13.49 -5.90
C VAL A 129 5.55 -14.83 -6.36
N PHE A 130 5.68 -15.04 -7.67
CA PHE A 130 6.33 -16.25 -8.18
C PHE A 130 7.81 -16.31 -7.77
N ARG A 131 8.55 -15.21 -7.88
CA ARG A 131 9.98 -15.14 -7.52
C ARG A 131 10.25 -15.49 -6.07
N PHE A 132 9.46 -14.97 -5.14
CA PHE A 132 9.72 -15.10 -3.70
C PHE A 132 9.00 -16.29 -3.06
N LEU A 133 7.83 -16.69 -3.58
CA LEU A 133 7.01 -17.75 -2.98
C LEU A 133 6.89 -18.99 -3.85
N GLY A 134 7.34 -18.94 -5.11
CA GLY A 134 7.15 -20.03 -6.08
C GLY A 134 5.69 -20.27 -6.45
N VAL A 135 4.80 -19.31 -6.19
CA VAL A 135 3.35 -19.44 -6.43
C VAL A 135 3.00 -18.84 -7.79
N SER A 136 2.61 -19.71 -8.73
CA SER A 136 2.03 -19.34 -10.02
C SER A 136 0.50 -19.15 -9.90
N ARG A 137 -0.12 -18.62 -10.97
CA ARG A 137 -1.57 -18.47 -11.09
C ARG A 137 -2.32 -19.79 -10.83
N ASN A 138 -1.88 -20.88 -11.46
CA ASN A 138 -2.56 -22.18 -11.36
C ASN A 138 -2.42 -22.77 -9.94
N GLN A 139 -1.21 -22.70 -9.38
CA GLN A 139 -0.97 -23.13 -8.00
C GLN A 139 -1.81 -22.32 -7.01
N PHE A 140 -1.93 -21.00 -7.20
CA PHE A 140 -2.82 -20.19 -6.37
C PHE A 140 -4.28 -20.64 -6.49
N THR A 141 -4.80 -20.88 -7.69
CA THR A 141 -6.19 -21.33 -7.89
C THR A 141 -6.47 -22.65 -7.18
N GLU A 142 -5.53 -23.61 -7.24
CA GLU A 142 -5.63 -24.88 -6.51
C GLU A 142 -5.67 -24.64 -4.99
N ILE A 143 -4.76 -23.83 -4.46
CA ILE A 143 -4.70 -23.46 -3.04
C ILE A 143 -6.01 -22.78 -2.61
N ALA A 144 -6.50 -21.82 -3.39
CA ALA A 144 -7.73 -21.08 -3.11
C ALA A 144 -8.96 -22.00 -3.07
N ASN A 145 -9.04 -22.97 -3.97
CA ASN A 145 -10.14 -23.95 -3.99
C ASN A 145 -10.09 -24.88 -2.79
N ARG A 146 -8.92 -25.36 -2.39
CA ARG A 146 -8.73 -26.14 -1.14
C ARG A 146 -9.13 -25.31 0.08
N TYR A 147 -8.60 -24.09 0.20
CA TYR A 147 -8.89 -23.16 1.28
C TYR A 147 -10.39 -22.87 1.44
N LYS A 148 -11.09 -22.59 0.34
CA LYS A 148 -12.56 -22.39 0.34
C LYS A 148 -13.33 -23.64 0.76
N SER A 149 -12.84 -24.82 0.41
CA SER A 149 -13.49 -26.09 0.75
C SER A 149 -13.31 -26.44 2.23
N GLU A 150 -12.12 -26.21 2.78
CA GLU A 150 -11.83 -26.37 4.21
C GLU A 150 -12.61 -25.37 5.08
N LYS A 151 -12.65 -24.09 4.68
CA LYS A 151 -13.42 -23.07 5.40
C LYS A 151 -14.92 -23.40 5.44
N ARG A 152 -15.47 -23.96 4.35
CA ARG A 152 -16.84 -24.46 4.31
C ARG A 152 -17.05 -25.63 5.26
N LYS A 153 -16.14 -26.62 5.27
CA LYS A 153 -16.22 -27.78 6.18
C LYS A 153 -16.25 -27.36 7.65
N VAL A 154 -15.41 -26.40 8.06
CA VAL A 154 -15.42 -25.87 9.43
C VAL A 154 -16.77 -25.19 9.76
N CYS A 155 -17.34 -24.46 8.81
CA CYS A 155 -18.64 -23.81 9.00
C CYS A 155 -19.80 -24.81 9.14
N PHE A 156 -19.75 -25.96 8.48
CA PHE A 156 -20.76 -27.03 8.60
C PHE A 156 -20.65 -27.86 9.89
N ILE A 157 -19.50 -27.85 10.57
CA ILE A 157 -19.32 -28.58 11.84
C ILE A 157 -19.80 -27.73 13.03
N LEU A 158 -20.00 -26.42 12.84
CA LEU A 158 -20.40 -25.46 13.87
C LEU A 158 -21.88 -25.03 13.78
N VAL A 159 -22.70 -25.72 13.00
CA VAL A 159 -24.16 -25.56 12.89
C VAL A 159 -24.81 -26.89 13.23
#